data_AF-A0A2U0TVJ2-F1
#
_entry.id   AF-A0A2U0TVJ2-F1
#
_cell.length_a   1.000
_cell.length_b   1.000
_cell.length_c   1.000
_cell.angle_alpha   90.00
_cell.angle_beta   90.00
_cell.angle_gamma   90.00
#
_symmetry.space_group_name_H-M   'P 1'
#
loop_
_entity.id
_entity.type
_entity.pdbx_description
1 polymer ?
#
loop_
_entity_poly.entity_id
_entity_poly.type
_entity_poly.pdbx_seq_one_letter_code
_entity_poly.pdbx_strand_id
1 'polypeptide(L)'
;MKNFKLKQSVLTFSAIGVAFITLSWGIFGHEHINNAAVMALPKPMQTFFYNHLDFITQESTVPDLRKYTLRDKAENPRHFMDLENFGDVESIPLPFEEAKKKYDEKFLADNGILPWYIQEVMTKLTKAMKDKRKTEILFLAADLAHYIGDANMPLHTSANHDGQLTNQKGIHSMFESRIPEMFGKNYNYYTGEAKYVDNVEKATWDMLKDSHSQVEPLLLIDRKLRATFTPETLYNKDEKGNIAKNKFGDLIYSKEYVTQFHTALNGMVESQMRKAIVSTANFWYTAWVNAGKPDLDGLDSKELTNRHKKNLKNDLKLWKTGKLFGLESENDF
;
A
#
# COMPACT_ATOMS: atom_id res chain seq x y z
N MET A 1 -0.02 67.30 -11.11
CA MET A 1 -0.74 66.15 -10.53
C MET A 1 -0.91 65.07 -11.60
N LYS A 2 -0.07 64.03 -11.60
CA LYS A 2 -0.24 62.85 -12.47
C LYS A 2 -0.48 61.65 -11.56
N ASN A 3 -1.74 61.24 -11.45
CA ASN A 3 -2.17 60.09 -10.67
C ASN A 3 -1.79 58.80 -11.40
N PHE A 4 -0.81 58.07 -10.89
CA PHE A 4 -0.55 56.70 -11.29
C PHE A 4 -1.63 55.81 -10.67
N LYS A 5 -2.58 55.33 -11.49
CA LYS A 5 -3.50 54.25 -11.10
C LYS A 5 -2.76 52.92 -11.29
N LEU A 6 -2.36 52.30 -10.18
CA LEU A 6 -1.91 50.91 -10.14
C LEU A 6 -3.11 50.02 -10.55
N LYS A 7 -3.05 49.40 -11.73
CA LYS A 7 -3.98 48.32 -12.06
C LYS A 7 -3.60 47.12 -11.18
N GLN A 8 -4.47 46.76 -10.25
CA GLN A 8 -4.40 45.48 -9.55
C GLN A 8 -4.68 44.37 -10.57
N SER A 9 -3.61 43.81 -11.14
CA SER A 9 -3.67 42.56 -11.87
C SER A 9 -3.99 41.46 -10.84
N VAL A 10 -5.25 41.02 -10.81
CA VAL A 10 -5.65 39.82 -10.08
C VAL A 10 -4.89 38.66 -10.73
N LEU A 11 -3.84 38.19 -10.07
CA LEU A 11 -3.19 36.92 -10.36
C LEU A 11 -4.24 35.83 -10.11
N THR A 12 -4.90 35.42 -11.18
CA THR A 12 -5.73 34.23 -11.21
C THR A 12 -4.77 33.07 -10.95
N PHE A 13 -4.81 32.49 -9.76
CA PHE A 13 -4.19 31.20 -9.48
C PHE A 13 -4.79 30.21 -10.48
N SER A 14 -4.05 29.93 -11.54
CA SER A 14 -4.34 28.78 -12.38
C SER A 14 -4.11 27.58 -11.47
N ALA A 15 -5.21 26.95 -11.04
CA ALA A 15 -5.14 25.66 -10.39
C ALA A 15 -4.39 24.72 -11.34
N ILE A 16 -3.13 24.45 -11.00
CA ILE A 16 -2.33 23.48 -11.71
C ILE A 16 -3.06 22.16 -11.52
N GLY A 17 -3.67 21.66 -12.60
CA GLY A 17 -4.23 20.32 -12.65
C GLY A 17 -3.14 19.33 -12.25
N VAL A 18 -3.29 18.80 -11.05
CA VAL A 18 -2.52 17.71 -10.46
C VAL A 18 -2.98 16.44 -11.21
N ALA A 19 -2.28 16.10 -12.28
CA ALA A 19 -2.48 14.83 -12.98
C ALA A 19 -1.67 13.75 -12.27
N PHE A 20 -2.30 12.92 -11.44
CA PHE A 20 -1.69 11.78 -10.75
C PHE A 20 -2.67 10.61 -10.54
N ILE A 21 -2.62 9.63 -11.43
CA ILE A 21 -2.09 8.25 -11.33
C ILE A 21 -2.20 7.47 -9.99
N THR A 22 -2.57 6.20 -10.15
CA THR A 22 -2.81 5.06 -9.24
C THR A 22 -1.94 4.93 -7.98
N LEU A 23 -2.54 5.01 -6.80
CA LEU A 23 -1.94 4.74 -5.48
C LEU A 23 -2.03 3.24 -5.22
N SER A 24 -0.98 2.58 -4.72
CA SER A 24 -0.88 1.12 -4.65
C SER A 24 -2.03 0.42 -3.91
N TRP A 25 -1.96 0.05 -2.63
CA TRP A 25 -3.24 -0.01 -1.91
C TRP A 25 -3.67 1.45 -1.79
N GLY A 26 -4.91 1.84 -2.11
CA GLY A 26 -5.34 3.22 -1.89
C GLY A 26 -5.10 3.67 -0.44
N ILE A 27 -5.29 4.96 -0.13
CA ILE A 27 -5.09 5.52 1.22
C ILE A 27 -5.69 4.61 2.29
N PHE A 28 -6.94 4.16 2.07
CA PHE A 28 -7.63 3.20 2.92
C PHE A 28 -6.79 1.95 3.20
N GLY A 29 -6.28 1.28 2.18
CA GLY A 29 -5.62 0.00 2.34
C GLY A 29 -4.30 0.10 3.09
N HIS A 30 -3.42 1.06 2.74
CA HIS A 30 -2.15 1.24 3.45
C HIS A 30 -2.33 1.58 4.93
N GLU A 31 -3.26 2.50 5.23
CA GLU A 31 -3.58 2.88 6.61
C GLU A 31 -4.09 1.68 7.42
N HIS A 32 -5.03 0.91 6.87
CA HIS A 32 -5.60 -0.26 7.55
C HIS A 32 -4.56 -1.38 7.74
N ILE A 33 -3.69 -1.61 6.75
CA ILE A 33 -2.61 -2.59 6.84
C ILE A 33 -1.65 -2.22 7.98
N ASN A 34 -1.21 -0.95 8.03
CA ASN A 34 -0.25 -0.47 9.02
C ASN A 34 -0.85 -0.49 10.43
N ASN A 35 -2.07 0.03 10.59
CA ASN A 35 -2.76 0.04 11.87
C ASN A 35 -2.94 -1.39 12.43
N ALA A 36 -3.40 -2.32 11.60
CA ALA A 36 -3.56 -3.72 12.01
C ALA A 36 -2.22 -4.40 12.31
N ALA A 37 -1.16 -4.10 11.56
CA ALA A 37 0.16 -4.67 11.79
C ALA A 37 0.72 -4.28 13.16
N VAL A 38 0.47 -3.03 13.62
CA VAL A 38 0.85 -2.59 14.98
C VAL A 38 0.17 -3.46 16.05
N MET A 39 -1.10 -3.84 15.84
CA MET A 39 -1.83 -4.70 16.79
C MET A 39 -1.29 -6.14 16.83
N ALA A 40 -0.68 -6.62 15.75
CA ALA A 40 -0.09 -7.96 15.67
C ALA A 40 1.30 -8.06 16.32
N LEU A 41 1.95 -6.94 16.66
CA LEU A 41 3.29 -6.94 17.26
C LEU A 41 3.30 -7.49 18.69
N PRO A 42 4.43 -8.09 19.14
CA PRO A 42 4.58 -8.49 20.52
C PRO A 42 4.69 -7.27 21.45
N LYS A 43 4.28 -7.43 22.71
CA LYS A 43 4.19 -6.37 23.72
C LYS A 43 5.39 -5.39 23.78
N PRO A 44 6.67 -5.84 23.73
CA PRO A 44 7.83 -4.94 23.78
C PRO A 44 7.95 -3.98 22.59
N MET A 45 7.34 -4.31 21.45
CA MET A 45 7.29 -3.44 20.27
C MET A 45 5.95 -2.72 20.17
N GLN A 46 4.87 -3.43 20.49
CA GLN A 46 3.50 -2.94 20.35
C GLN A 46 3.26 -1.65 21.12
N THR A 47 3.82 -1.50 22.33
CA THR A 47 3.68 -0.28 23.11
C THR A 47 4.30 0.93 22.38
N PHE A 48 5.54 0.79 21.93
CA PHE A 48 6.25 1.82 21.17
C PHE A 48 5.49 2.19 19.89
N PHE A 49 5.15 1.22 19.04
CA PHE A 49 4.46 1.51 17.79
C PHE A 49 3.06 2.09 18.00
N TYR A 50 2.32 1.64 19.02
CA TYR A 50 1.00 2.16 19.33
C TYR A 50 1.05 3.61 19.83
N ASN A 51 2.10 4.00 20.58
CA ASN A 51 2.30 5.40 20.96
C ASN A 51 2.42 6.35 19.74
N HIS A 52 2.81 5.81 18.58
CA HIS A 52 2.98 6.54 17.32
C HIS A 52 2.01 6.03 16.23
N LEU A 53 0.88 5.44 16.62
CA LEU A 53 -0.04 4.78 15.68
C LEU A 53 -0.52 5.71 14.56
N ASP A 54 -0.91 6.94 14.90
CA ASP A 54 -1.38 7.93 13.93
C ASP A 54 -0.29 8.25 12.90
N PHE A 55 0.95 8.42 13.38
CA PHE A 55 2.11 8.68 12.52
C PHE A 55 2.36 7.49 11.57
N ILE A 56 2.46 6.26 12.11
CA ILE A 56 2.71 5.06 11.30
C ILE A 56 1.60 4.82 10.27
N THR A 57 0.36 5.12 10.65
CA THR A 57 -0.81 4.98 9.78
C THR A 57 -0.75 5.99 8.63
N GLN A 58 -0.58 7.28 8.92
CA GLN A 58 -0.58 8.33 7.88
C GLN A 58 0.67 8.26 6.99
N GLU A 59 1.85 8.03 7.60
CA GLU A 59 3.13 7.95 6.89
C GLU A 59 3.15 6.78 5.89
N SER A 60 2.31 5.75 6.09
CA SER A 60 2.21 4.62 5.17
C SER A 60 1.75 4.97 3.76
N THR A 61 1.26 6.19 3.52
CA THR A 61 0.84 6.68 2.19
C THR A 61 1.90 7.59 1.55
N VAL A 62 2.92 7.99 2.29
CA VAL A 62 3.93 8.96 1.85
C VAL A 62 4.79 8.48 0.68
N PRO A 63 5.17 7.19 0.55
CA PRO A 63 5.88 6.72 -0.65
C PRO A 63 5.18 7.10 -1.96
N ASP A 64 3.86 6.94 -2.03
CA ASP A 64 3.08 7.39 -3.18
C ASP A 64 3.12 8.91 -3.37
N LEU A 65 3.08 9.69 -2.28
CA LEU A 65 3.25 11.14 -2.35
C LEU A 65 4.65 11.53 -2.88
N ARG A 66 5.71 10.77 -2.56
CA ARG A 66 7.06 11.00 -3.10
C ARG A 66 7.09 10.76 -4.61
N LYS A 67 6.51 9.67 -5.06
CA LYS A 67 6.36 9.33 -6.49
C LYS A 67 5.60 10.41 -7.25
N TYR A 68 4.49 10.88 -6.69
CA TYR A 68 3.56 11.76 -7.38
C TYR A 68 3.81 13.23 -7.09
N THR A 69 3.59 13.68 -5.85
CA THR A 69 3.69 15.10 -5.47
C THR A 69 5.09 15.64 -5.65
N LEU A 70 6.12 14.88 -5.25
CA LEU A 70 7.52 15.32 -5.34
C LEU A 70 8.17 14.95 -6.68
N ARG A 71 7.49 14.13 -7.50
CA ARG A 71 7.97 13.64 -8.80
C ARG A 71 9.37 13.02 -8.72
N ASP A 72 9.65 12.30 -7.64
CA ASP A 72 10.89 11.55 -7.50
C ASP A 72 10.87 10.35 -8.45
N LYS A 73 11.59 10.48 -9.56
CA LYS A 73 11.68 9.43 -10.58
C LYS A 73 12.28 8.13 -10.04
N ALA A 74 13.13 8.22 -9.03
CA ALA A 74 13.74 7.05 -8.42
C ALA A 74 12.76 6.27 -7.53
N GLU A 75 11.66 6.90 -7.12
CA GLU A 75 10.63 6.28 -6.29
C GLU A 75 9.74 5.34 -7.12
N ASN A 76 9.34 5.74 -8.32
CA ASN A 76 8.40 4.99 -9.16
C ASN A 76 8.67 3.47 -9.25
N PRO A 77 9.87 3.00 -9.64
CA PRO A 77 10.13 1.56 -9.78
C PRO A 77 10.13 0.80 -8.44
N ARG A 78 10.06 1.48 -7.30
CA ARG A 78 10.07 0.83 -5.98
C ARG A 78 8.72 0.26 -5.57
N HIS A 79 7.65 0.58 -6.30
CA HIS A 79 6.28 0.19 -5.96
C HIS A 79 5.79 -1.06 -6.69
N PHE A 80 6.54 -1.57 -7.67
CA PHE A 80 6.07 -2.68 -8.49
C PHE A 80 7.23 -3.55 -8.97
N MET A 81 6.86 -4.68 -9.56
CA MET A 81 7.74 -5.49 -10.39
C MET A 81 6.91 -6.23 -11.44
N ASP A 82 7.10 -5.90 -12.72
CA ASP A 82 6.42 -6.55 -13.84
C ASP A 82 7.06 -7.91 -14.10
N LEU A 83 6.72 -8.92 -13.29
CA LEU A 83 7.42 -10.21 -13.24
C LEU A 83 7.52 -10.89 -14.61
N GLU A 84 6.50 -10.78 -15.46
CA GLU A 84 6.49 -11.41 -16.78
C GLU A 84 7.59 -10.88 -17.69
N ASN A 85 8.03 -9.64 -17.50
CA ASN A 85 9.04 -9.01 -18.35
C ASN A 85 10.46 -9.50 -18.01
N PHE A 86 10.68 -10.07 -16.82
CA PHE A 86 11.99 -10.59 -16.38
C PHE A 86 12.32 -11.99 -16.92
N GLY A 87 11.36 -12.63 -17.61
CA GLY A 87 11.46 -13.99 -18.14
C GLY A 87 10.97 -15.04 -17.15
N ASP A 88 11.63 -16.20 -17.12
CA ASP A 88 11.35 -17.21 -16.11
C ASP A 88 11.65 -16.66 -14.71
N VAL A 89 10.65 -16.68 -13.83
CA VAL A 89 10.72 -16.15 -12.46
C VAL A 89 11.82 -16.83 -11.66
N GLU A 90 12.05 -18.14 -11.87
CA GLU A 90 13.09 -18.89 -11.18
C GLU A 90 14.51 -18.52 -11.67
N SER A 91 14.62 -17.80 -12.79
CA SER A 91 15.89 -17.31 -13.33
C SER A 91 16.28 -15.92 -12.81
N ILE A 92 15.40 -15.25 -12.06
CA ILE A 92 15.63 -13.89 -11.57
C ILE A 92 16.62 -13.95 -10.40
N PRO A 93 17.75 -13.22 -10.46
CA PRO A 93 18.69 -13.18 -9.34
C PRO A 93 18.06 -12.53 -8.12
N LEU A 94 18.03 -13.23 -6.99
CA LEU A 94 17.50 -12.70 -5.75
C LEU A 94 18.37 -11.55 -5.19
N PRO A 95 19.72 -11.65 -5.18
CA PRO A 95 20.56 -10.54 -4.77
C PRO A 95 20.57 -9.43 -5.82
N PHE A 96 20.32 -8.19 -5.39
CA PHE A 96 20.18 -7.07 -6.32
C PHE A 96 21.46 -6.76 -7.11
N GLU A 97 22.63 -7.00 -6.52
CA GLU A 97 23.92 -6.85 -7.22
C GLU A 97 24.06 -7.80 -8.42
N GLU A 98 23.51 -9.01 -8.34
CA GLU A 98 23.50 -9.94 -9.47
C GLU A 98 22.43 -9.56 -10.50
N ALA A 99 21.28 -9.05 -10.04
CA ALA A 99 20.24 -8.53 -10.93
C ALA A 99 20.77 -7.36 -11.77
N LYS A 100 21.53 -6.43 -11.18
CA LYS A 100 22.17 -5.30 -11.89
C LYS A 100 23.24 -5.70 -12.91
N LYS A 101 23.78 -6.92 -12.83
CA LYS A 101 24.68 -7.47 -13.87
C LYS A 101 23.89 -8.09 -15.03
N LYS A 102 22.70 -8.60 -14.75
CA LYS A 102 21.84 -9.27 -15.73
C LYS A 102 20.94 -8.29 -16.49
N TYR A 103 20.45 -7.26 -15.81
CA TYR A 103 19.50 -6.29 -16.34
C TYR A 103 20.10 -4.88 -16.28
N ASP A 104 19.92 -4.09 -17.34
CA ASP A 104 20.37 -2.70 -17.36
C ASP A 104 19.46 -1.77 -16.53
N GLU A 105 19.95 -0.56 -16.25
CA GLU A 105 19.24 0.42 -15.42
C GLU A 105 17.89 0.82 -16.01
N LYS A 106 17.79 0.93 -17.34
CA LYS A 106 16.54 1.31 -18.00
C LYS A 106 15.50 0.21 -17.82
N PHE A 107 15.90 -1.04 -18.01
CA PHE A 107 15.04 -2.19 -17.81
C PHE A 107 14.51 -2.23 -16.36
N LEU A 108 15.39 -2.05 -15.36
CA LEU A 108 14.98 -2.04 -13.95
C LEU A 108 14.07 -0.84 -13.61
N ALA A 109 14.31 0.33 -14.21
CA ALA A 109 13.46 1.50 -14.02
C ALA A 109 12.06 1.34 -14.64
N ASP A 110 11.96 0.64 -15.78
CA ASP A 110 10.69 0.44 -16.48
C ASP A 110 9.89 -0.75 -15.91
N ASN A 111 10.57 -1.77 -15.38
CA ASN A 111 9.94 -3.02 -14.95
C ASN A 111 9.89 -3.21 -13.43
N GLY A 112 10.43 -2.27 -12.66
CA GLY A 112 10.30 -2.24 -11.21
C GLY A 112 11.36 -3.05 -10.45
N ILE A 113 11.58 -2.65 -9.20
CA ILE A 113 12.61 -3.16 -8.29
C ILE A 113 12.10 -3.45 -6.87
N LEU A 114 10.77 -3.47 -6.69
CA LEU A 114 10.10 -3.64 -5.39
C LEU A 114 10.73 -4.70 -4.45
N PRO A 115 10.99 -5.97 -4.86
CA PRO A 115 11.51 -6.97 -3.93
C PRO A 115 12.91 -6.64 -3.41
N TRP A 116 13.75 -6.02 -4.24
CA TRP A 116 15.09 -5.59 -3.83
C TRP A 116 15.02 -4.38 -2.90
N TYR A 117 14.11 -3.45 -3.18
CA TYR A 117 13.95 -2.26 -2.34
C TYR A 117 13.39 -2.61 -0.94
N ILE A 118 12.47 -3.56 -0.84
CA ILE A 118 12.01 -4.09 0.46
C ILE A 118 13.19 -4.59 1.31
N GLN A 119 14.13 -5.31 0.71
CA GLN A 119 15.33 -5.81 1.43
C GLN A 119 16.26 -4.67 1.87
N GLU A 120 16.39 -3.62 1.06
CA GLU A 120 17.15 -2.43 1.41
C GLU A 120 16.53 -1.71 2.61
N VAL A 121 15.22 -1.44 2.58
CA VAL A 121 14.50 -0.79 3.69
C VAL A 121 14.55 -1.65 4.95
N MET A 122 14.42 -2.98 4.83
CA MET A 122 14.58 -3.91 5.94
C MET A 122 15.94 -3.79 6.63
N THR A 123 17.02 -3.69 5.83
CA THR A 123 18.39 -3.51 6.35
C THR A 123 18.53 -2.19 7.09
N LYS A 124 17.99 -1.10 6.52
CA LYS A 124 17.98 0.21 7.16
C LYS A 124 17.17 0.22 8.47
N LEU A 125 15.99 -0.40 8.48
CA LEU A 125 15.13 -0.49 9.66
C LEU A 125 15.82 -1.27 10.79
N THR A 126 16.43 -2.41 10.46
CA THR A 126 17.20 -3.22 11.41
C THR A 126 18.33 -2.39 12.04
N LYS A 127 19.08 -1.63 11.23
CA LYS A 127 20.12 -0.72 11.72
C LYS A 127 19.55 0.39 12.60
N ALA A 128 18.46 1.03 12.18
CA ALA A 128 17.82 2.10 12.95
C ALA A 128 17.34 1.61 14.33
N MET A 129 16.76 0.39 14.39
CA MET A 129 16.39 -0.25 15.65
C MET A 129 17.61 -0.53 16.52
N LYS A 130 18.67 -1.13 15.97
CA LYS A 130 19.90 -1.44 16.70
C LYS A 130 20.52 -0.19 17.32
N ASP A 131 20.54 0.90 16.57
CA ASP A 131 21.09 2.19 16.97
C ASP A 131 20.09 3.04 17.78
N LYS A 132 18.87 2.51 18.05
CA LYS A 132 17.80 3.19 18.80
C LYS A 132 17.40 4.56 18.23
N ARG A 133 17.47 4.72 16.90
CA ARG A 133 17.17 5.97 16.20
C ARG A 133 15.66 6.11 15.97
N LYS A 134 14.94 6.52 17.03
CA LYS A 134 13.46 6.60 17.09
C LYS A 134 12.80 7.10 15.80
N THR A 135 13.14 8.30 15.35
CA THR A 135 12.51 8.92 14.17
C THR A 135 12.71 8.05 12.93
N GLU A 136 13.92 7.57 12.70
CA GLU A 136 14.20 6.69 11.56
C GLU A 136 13.50 5.34 11.66
N ILE A 137 13.34 4.78 12.86
CA ILE A 137 12.55 3.56 13.05
C ILE A 137 11.12 3.78 12.57
N LEU A 138 10.49 4.90 12.95
CA LEU A 138 9.10 5.18 12.59
C LEU A 138 8.93 5.37 11.08
N PHE A 139 9.76 6.21 10.45
CA PHE A 139 9.70 6.44 8.99
C PHE A 139 10.00 5.16 8.20
N LEU A 140 11.08 4.44 8.53
CA LEU A 140 11.47 3.23 7.80
C LEU A 140 10.46 2.08 8.01
N ALA A 141 9.80 2.02 9.17
CA ALA A 141 8.75 1.04 9.40
C ALA A 141 7.52 1.31 8.54
N ALA A 142 7.05 2.55 8.49
CA ALA A 142 5.92 2.95 7.65
C ALA A 142 6.23 2.75 6.16
N ASP A 143 7.42 3.16 5.71
CA ASP A 143 7.91 2.91 4.34
C ASP A 143 7.93 1.41 4.02
N LEU A 144 8.55 0.59 4.90
CA LEU A 144 8.62 -0.86 4.68
C LEU A 144 7.23 -1.49 4.56
N ALA A 145 6.29 -1.05 5.39
CA ALA A 145 4.92 -1.53 5.36
C ALA A 145 4.15 -1.13 4.10
N HIS A 146 4.43 0.06 3.55
CA HIS A 146 3.90 0.47 2.26
C HIS A 146 4.34 -0.50 1.15
N TYR A 147 5.66 -0.69 0.97
CA TYR A 147 6.17 -1.57 -0.08
C TYR A 147 5.76 -3.04 0.11
N ILE A 148 5.64 -3.51 1.36
CA ILE A 148 5.04 -4.84 1.64
C ILE A 148 3.57 -4.87 1.23
N GLY A 149 2.81 -3.80 1.47
CA GLY A 149 1.46 -3.62 0.94
C GLY A 149 1.43 -3.83 -0.57
N ASP A 150 2.27 -3.10 -1.30
CA ASP A 150 2.37 -3.16 -2.76
C ASP A 150 2.69 -4.57 -3.25
N ALA A 151 3.63 -5.24 -2.59
CA ALA A 151 3.99 -6.61 -2.93
C ALA A 151 2.86 -7.63 -2.68
N ASN A 152 1.87 -7.27 -1.87
CA ASN A 152 0.64 -8.05 -1.66
C ASN A 152 -0.52 -7.60 -2.57
N MET A 153 -0.33 -6.61 -3.43
CA MET A 153 -1.29 -6.20 -4.44
C MET A 153 -0.97 -6.95 -5.75
N PRO A 154 -1.84 -7.87 -6.24
CA PRO A 154 -1.53 -8.70 -7.41
C PRO A 154 -1.10 -7.90 -8.65
N LEU A 155 -1.79 -6.81 -8.96
CA LEU A 155 -1.52 -5.98 -10.14
C LEU A 155 -0.22 -5.14 -10.03
N HIS A 156 0.40 -5.03 -8.85
CA HIS A 156 1.75 -4.47 -8.70
C HIS A 156 2.85 -5.47 -9.11
N THR A 157 2.46 -6.69 -9.47
CA THR A 157 3.39 -7.74 -9.88
C THR A 157 3.30 -8.07 -11.37
N SER A 158 2.57 -7.28 -12.17
CA SER A 158 2.24 -7.62 -13.55
C SER A 158 2.37 -6.46 -14.52
N ALA A 159 2.96 -6.73 -15.69
CA ALA A 159 2.96 -5.81 -16.83
C ALA A 159 1.55 -5.42 -17.29
N ASN A 160 0.53 -6.23 -16.97
CA ASN A 160 -0.89 -5.94 -17.22
C ASN A 160 -1.57 -5.29 -16.00
N HIS A 161 -0.84 -4.45 -15.26
CA HIS A 161 -1.26 -3.86 -13.98
C HIS A 161 -2.61 -3.14 -14.01
N ASP A 162 -3.02 -2.55 -15.13
CA ASP A 162 -4.32 -1.89 -15.26
C ASP A 162 -5.25 -2.64 -16.22
N GLY A 163 -4.95 -3.88 -16.57
CA GLY A 163 -5.73 -4.62 -17.57
C GLY A 163 -5.62 -4.05 -18.98
N GLN A 164 -4.64 -3.18 -19.23
CA GLN A 164 -4.42 -2.46 -20.49
C GLN A 164 -4.06 -3.39 -21.65
N LEU A 165 -3.48 -4.56 -21.38
CA LEU A 165 -3.13 -5.57 -22.38
C LEU A 165 -4.32 -6.52 -22.68
N THR A 166 -5.36 -6.51 -21.85
CA THR A 166 -6.51 -7.43 -21.96
C THR A 166 -7.87 -6.73 -22.03
N ASN A 167 -7.88 -5.42 -22.30
CA ASN A 167 -9.08 -4.59 -22.43
C ASN A 167 -9.94 -4.52 -21.14
N GLN A 168 -9.27 -4.39 -20.00
CA GLN A 168 -9.87 -4.35 -18.66
C GLN A 168 -9.46 -3.07 -17.89
N LYS A 169 -9.18 -1.99 -18.63
CA LYS A 169 -8.64 -0.71 -18.13
C LYS A 169 -9.39 -0.20 -16.89
N GLY A 170 -8.68 0.19 -15.84
CA GLY A 170 -9.25 0.67 -14.57
C GLY A 170 -9.52 -0.43 -13.54
N ILE A 171 -9.09 -1.67 -13.80
CA ILE A 171 -9.17 -2.76 -12.81
C ILE A 171 -8.24 -2.53 -11.62
N HIS A 172 -7.13 -1.82 -11.83
CA HIS A 172 -6.13 -1.50 -10.80
C HIS A 172 -6.76 -0.71 -9.65
N SER A 173 -7.22 0.51 -9.96
CA SER A 173 -7.85 1.41 -8.99
C SER A 173 -9.15 0.86 -8.41
N MET A 174 -9.84 -0.02 -9.16
CA MET A 174 -11.00 -0.73 -8.64
C MET A 174 -10.63 -1.73 -7.54
N PHE A 175 -9.59 -2.55 -7.76
CA PHE A 175 -9.18 -3.56 -6.79
C PHE A 175 -8.61 -2.94 -5.51
N GLU A 176 -7.82 -1.89 -5.66
CA GLU A 176 -6.93 -1.41 -4.61
C GLU A 176 -7.51 -0.28 -3.74
N SER A 177 -8.41 0.51 -4.32
CA SER A 177 -9.04 1.65 -3.65
C SER A 177 -10.54 1.44 -3.58
N ARG A 178 -11.22 1.27 -4.72
CA ARG A 178 -12.69 1.31 -4.74
C ARG A 178 -13.35 0.19 -3.94
N ILE A 179 -12.86 -1.05 -4.08
CA ILE A 179 -13.39 -2.19 -3.30
C ILE A 179 -13.07 -2.02 -1.80
N PRO A 180 -11.82 -1.76 -1.37
CA PRO A 180 -11.51 -1.51 0.03
C PRO A 180 -12.32 -0.37 0.67
N GLU A 181 -12.49 0.77 -0.01
CA GLU A 181 -13.30 1.88 0.51
C GLU A 181 -14.78 1.48 0.72
N MET A 182 -15.34 0.73 -0.22
CA MET A 182 -16.76 0.33 -0.17
C MET A 182 -17.03 -0.78 0.84
N PHE A 183 -16.13 -1.75 0.97
CA PHE A 183 -16.39 -3.00 1.70
C PHE A 183 -15.45 -3.27 2.87
N GLY A 184 -14.30 -2.57 2.94
CA GLY A 184 -13.24 -2.83 3.91
C GLY A 184 -13.64 -2.62 5.36
N LYS A 185 -14.67 -1.81 5.65
CA LYS A 185 -15.24 -1.70 7.02
C LYS A 185 -15.82 -3.04 7.53
N ASN A 186 -16.20 -3.92 6.61
CA ASN A 186 -16.77 -5.23 6.94
C ASN A 186 -15.70 -6.33 7.05
N TYR A 187 -14.49 -6.12 6.56
CA TYR A 187 -13.40 -7.09 6.63
C TYR A 187 -12.99 -7.42 8.06
N ASN A 188 -12.33 -8.56 8.20
CA ASN A 188 -11.70 -9.03 9.41
C ASN A 188 -10.19 -8.76 9.35
N TYR A 189 -9.69 -7.91 10.23
CA TYR A 189 -8.27 -7.52 10.32
C TYR A 189 -7.47 -8.31 11.36
N TYR A 190 -8.08 -9.30 12.03
CA TYR A 190 -7.37 -10.14 13.00
C TYR A 190 -6.50 -11.19 12.30
N THR A 191 -5.18 -11.04 12.40
CA THR A 191 -4.20 -11.89 11.70
C THR A 191 -3.33 -12.75 12.62
N GLY A 192 -3.53 -12.64 13.94
CA GLY A 192 -2.68 -13.29 14.93
C GLY A 192 -1.39 -12.51 15.21
N GLU A 193 -0.45 -13.15 15.90
CA GLU A 193 0.78 -12.50 16.35
C GLU A 193 1.90 -12.60 15.30
N ALA A 194 2.76 -11.58 15.28
CA ALA A 194 3.95 -11.53 14.43
C ALA A 194 4.90 -12.71 14.70
N LYS A 195 5.53 -13.21 13.64
CA LYS A 195 6.47 -14.33 13.64
C LYS A 195 7.80 -13.92 13.03
N TYR A 196 8.87 -14.52 13.52
CA TYR A 196 10.20 -14.32 12.98
C TYR A 196 10.31 -14.93 11.58
N VAL A 197 11.01 -14.26 10.68
CA VAL A 197 11.30 -14.70 9.32
C VAL A 197 12.77 -15.04 9.23
N ASP A 198 13.09 -16.33 9.08
CA ASP A 198 14.47 -16.82 9.04
C ASP A 198 15.25 -16.33 7.81
N ASN A 199 14.57 -16.22 6.66
CA ASN A 199 15.14 -15.73 5.42
C ASN A 199 14.22 -14.68 4.80
N VAL A 200 14.56 -13.42 5.02
CA VAL A 200 13.77 -12.28 4.53
C VAL A 200 13.78 -12.21 3.00
N GLU A 201 14.91 -12.47 2.35
CA GLU A 201 14.99 -12.47 0.88
C GLU A 201 13.98 -13.48 0.31
N LYS A 202 14.04 -14.74 0.77
CA LYS A 202 13.11 -15.78 0.34
C LYS A 202 11.65 -15.40 0.61
N ALA A 203 11.36 -14.87 1.80
CA ALA A 203 9.99 -14.45 2.15
C ALA A 203 9.46 -13.32 1.26
N THR A 204 10.31 -12.36 0.90
CA THR A 204 9.94 -11.28 -0.04
C THR A 204 9.58 -11.85 -1.42
N TRP A 205 10.40 -12.75 -1.96
CA TRP A 205 10.14 -13.34 -3.27
C TRP A 205 8.93 -14.29 -3.28
N ASP A 206 8.75 -15.08 -2.22
CA ASP A 206 7.58 -15.93 -2.08
C ASP A 206 6.28 -15.10 -2.00
N MET A 207 6.31 -13.96 -1.31
CA MET A 207 5.20 -13.01 -1.26
C MET A 207 4.86 -12.45 -2.64
N LEU A 208 5.86 -12.01 -3.43
CA LEU A 208 5.59 -11.54 -4.79
C LEU A 208 4.99 -12.63 -5.69
N LYS A 209 5.54 -13.85 -5.64
CA LYS A 209 5.03 -14.98 -6.44
C LYS A 209 3.61 -15.36 -6.05
N ASP A 210 3.30 -15.36 -4.76
CA ASP A 210 1.95 -15.61 -4.25
C ASP A 210 0.96 -14.54 -4.74
N SER A 211 1.31 -13.27 -4.66
CA SER A 211 0.48 -12.18 -5.22
C SER A 211 0.30 -12.28 -6.73
N HIS A 212 1.38 -12.58 -7.45
CA HIS A 212 1.34 -12.73 -8.90
C HIS A 212 0.44 -13.87 -9.36
N SER A 213 0.40 -14.97 -8.60
CA SER A 213 -0.51 -16.08 -8.88
C SER A 213 -2.00 -15.68 -8.90
N GLN A 214 -2.36 -14.54 -8.31
CA GLN A 214 -3.73 -14.03 -8.28
C GLN A 214 -4.08 -13.15 -9.49
N VAL A 215 -3.10 -12.72 -10.30
CA VAL A 215 -3.31 -11.83 -11.46
C VAL A 215 -4.21 -12.48 -12.51
N GLU A 216 -3.92 -13.70 -12.92
CA GLU A 216 -4.74 -14.41 -13.92
C GLU A 216 -6.16 -14.68 -13.41
N PRO A 217 -6.39 -15.24 -12.20
CA PRO A 217 -7.72 -15.39 -11.64
C PRO A 217 -8.50 -14.07 -11.57
N LEU A 218 -7.87 -13.00 -11.09
CA LEU A 218 -8.46 -11.67 -11.00
C LEU A 218 -8.94 -11.17 -12.37
N LEU A 219 -8.05 -11.17 -13.37
CA LEU A 219 -8.35 -10.72 -14.72
C LEU A 219 -9.43 -11.60 -15.36
N LEU A 220 -9.42 -12.90 -15.13
CA LEU A 220 -10.43 -13.81 -15.67
C LEU A 220 -11.82 -13.53 -15.08
N ILE A 221 -11.91 -13.28 -13.76
CA ILE A 221 -13.15 -12.96 -13.08
C ILE A 221 -13.73 -11.65 -13.62
N ASP A 222 -12.91 -10.59 -13.68
CA ASP A 222 -13.32 -9.29 -14.20
C ASP A 222 -13.79 -9.40 -15.67
N ARG A 223 -13.05 -10.11 -16.53
CA ARG A 223 -13.43 -10.33 -17.94
C ARG A 223 -14.78 -11.02 -18.08
N LYS A 224 -15.01 -12.09 -17.30
CA LYS A 224 -16.29 -12.82 -17.32
C LYS A 224 -17.44 -11.94 -16.86
N LEU A 225 -17.23 -11.13 -15.82
CA LEU A 225 -18.24 -10.24 -15.30
C LEU A 225 -18.55 -9.10 -16.26
N ARG A 226 -17.54 -8.45 -16.85
CA ARG A 226 -17.75 -7.38 -17.86
C ARG A 226 -18.63 -7.82 -19.01
N ALA A 227 -18.49 -9.07 -19.45
CA ALA A 227 -19.30 -9.64 -20.52
C ALA A 227 -20.81 -9.72 -20.20
N THR A 228 -21.21 -9.60 -18.92
CA THR A 228 -22.61 -9.57 -18.49
C THR A 228 -23.18 -8.17 -18.34
N PHE A 229 -22.37 -7.12 -18.52
CA PHE A 229 -22.78 -5.72 -18.41
C PHE A 229 -22.82 -5.03 -19.77
N THR A 230 -23.68 -4.03 -19.90
CA THR A 230 -23.66 -3.11 -21.05
C THR A 230 -22.81 -1.87 -20.70
N PRO A 231 -22.29 -1.12 -21.70
CA PRO A 231 -21.55 0.12 -21.42
C PRO A 231 -22.32 1.12 -20.54
N GLU A 232 -23.65 1.16 -20.65
CA GLU A 232 -24.52 2.06 -19.88
C GLU A 232 -24.68 1.67 -18.41
N THR A 233 -24.47 0.39 -18.08
CA THR A 233 -24.63 -0.17 -16.72
C THR A 233 -23.28 -0.42 -16.05
N LEU A 234 -22.20 -0.51 -16.82
CA LEU A 234 -20.85 -0.73 -16.33
C LEU A 234 -20.29 0.49 -15.58
N TYR A 235 -20.68 1.70 -15.96
CA TYR A 235 -20.15 2.94 -15.41
C TYR A 235 -21.22 3.79 -14.72
N ASN A 236 -20.83 4.52 -13.68
CA ASN A 236 -21.66 5.55 -13.09
C ASN A 236 -21.87 6.71 -14.07
N LYS A 237 -22.97 7.44 -13.89
CA LYS A 237 -23.26 8.68 -14.63
C LYS A 237 -23.11 9.88 -13.70
N ASP A 238 -22.61 11.00 -14.24
CA ASP A 238 -22.57 12.29 -13.57
C ASP A 238 -23.97 12.93 -13.52
N GLU A 239 -24.09 14.08 -12.85
CA GLU A 239 -25.35 14.83 -12.75
C GLU A 239 -25.93 15.27 -14.11
N LYS A 240 -25.10 15.25 -15.17
CA LYS A 240 -25.47 15.59 -16.55
C LYS A 240 -25.81 14.37 -17.40
N GLY A 241 -25.78 13.17 -16.82
CA GLY A 241 -26.07 11.90 -17.49
C GLY A 241 -24.92 11.34 -18.34
N ASN A 242 -23.73 11.94 -18.31
CA ASN A 242 -22.54 11.41 -18.99
C ASN A 242 -21.85 10.37 -18.11
N ILE A 243 -21.02 9.51 -18.70
CA ILE A 243 -20.19 8.59 -17.90
C ILE A 243 -19.29 9.38 -16.97
N ALA A 244 -19.45 9.13 -15.67
CA ALA A 244 -18.69 9.78 -14.62
C ALA A 244 -17.22 9.39 -14.70
N LYS A 245 -16.36 10.38 -14.44
CA LYS A 245 -14.93 10.20 -14.28
C LYS A 245 -14.53 10.61 -12.88
N ASN A 246 -13.58 9.88 -12.28
CA ASN A 246 -13.02 10.29 -11.00
C ASN A 246 -12.16 11.54 -11.19
N LYS A 247 -11.61 12.04 -10.07
CA LYS A 247 -10.72 13.22 -10.05
C LYS A 247 -9.50 13.07 -10.96
N PHE A 248 -9.18 11.84 -11.39
CA PHE A 248 -8.01 11.47 -12.20
C PHE A 248 -8.35 11.23 -13.69
N GLY A 249 -9.63 11.35 -14.07
CA GLY A 249 -10.07 11.18 -15.46
C GLY A 249 -10.39 9.74 -15.86
N ASP A 250 -10.26 8.79 -14.93
CA ASP A 250 -10.64 7.39 -15.14
C ASP A 250 -12.14 7.21 -14.98
N LEU A 251 -12.69 6.27 -15.75
CA LEU A 251 -14.11 5.96 -15.71
C LEU A 251 -14.49 5.38 -14.35
N ILE A 252 -15.53 5.91 -13.72
CA ILE A 252 -16.02 5.38 -12.44
C ILE A 252 -16.94 4.20 -12.72
N TYR A 253 -16.53 3.01 -12.32
CA TYR A 253 -17.38 1.82 -12.37
C TYR A 253 -18.64 1.98 -11.51
N SER A 254 -19.75 1.43 -11.99
CA SER A 254 -21.02 1.49 -11.29
C SER A 254 -20.95 0.76 -9.95
N LYS A 255 -21.69 1.25 -8.96
CA LYS A 255 -21.76 0.59 -7.64
C LYS A 255 -22.17 -0.88 -7.77
N GLU A 256 -23.09 -1.17 -8.69
CA GLU A 256 -23.55 -2.52 -8.98
C GLU A 256 -22.40 -3.40 -9.50
N TYR A 257 -21.66 -2.94 -10.51
CA TYR A 257 -20.52 -3.67 -11.05
C TYR A 257 -19.47 -3.97 -9.98
N VAL A 258 -19.06 -2.95 -9.20
CA VAL A 258 -18.06 -3.13 -8.14
C VAL A 258 -18.54 -4.12 -7.07
N THR A 259 -19.84 -4.11 -6.74
CA THR A 259 -20.42 -5.05 -5.76
C THR A 259 -20.43 -6.49 -6.28
N GLN A 260 -20.84 -6.70 -7.53
CA GLN A 260 -20.82 -8.02 -8.15
C GLN A 260 -19.38 -8.52 -8.33
N PHE A 261 -18.44 -7.64 -8.68
CA PHE A 261 -17.03 -7.98 -8.79
C PHE A 261 -16.43 -8.37 -7.44
N HIS A 262 -16.68 -7.58 -6.39
CA HIS A 262 -16.26 -7.93 -5.03
C HIS A 262 -16.78 -9.30 -4.58
N THR A 263 -18.05 -9.61 -4.91
CA THR A 263 -18.65 -10.91 -4.61
C THR A 263 -17.99 -12.04 -5.41
N ALA A 264 -17.75 -11.82 -6.71
CA ALA A 264 -17.12 -12.80 -7.59
C ALA A 264 -15.65 -13.07 -7.23
N LEU A 265 -14.95 -12.07 -6.68
CA LEU A 265 -13.60 -12.22 -6.11
C LEU A 265 -13.57 -13.06 -4.82
N ASN A 266 -14.72 -13.34 -4.21
CA ASN A 266 -14.88 -14.28 -3.10
C ASN A 266 -13.84 -14.10 -1.98
N GLY A 267 -13.66 -12.86 -1.52
CA GLY A 267 -12.75 -12.52 -0.43
C GLY A 267 -11.28 -12.33 -0.82
N MET A 268 -10.93 -12.34 -2.11
CA MET A 268 -9.54 -12.14 -2.57
C MET A 268 -8.92 -10.84 -2.04
N VAL A 269 -9.65 -9.72 -2.09
CA VAL A 269 -9.16 -8.40 -1.61
C VAL A 269 -8.84 -8.45 -0.12
N GLU A 270 -9.78 -8.94 0.70
CA GLU A 270 -9.56 -9.10 2.15
C GLU A 270 -8.39 -10.04 2.44
N SER A 271 -8.29 -11.15 1.71
CA SER A 271 -7.19 -12.11 1.86
C SER A 271 -5.83 -11.47 1.57
N GLN A 272 -5.70 -10.70 0.48
CA GLN A 272 -4.46 -10.01 0.13
C GLN A 272 -4.09 -8.93 1.16
N MET A 273 -5.05 -8.14 1.65
CA MET A 273 -4.81 -7.19 2.75
C MET A 273 -4.34 -7.91 4.02
N ARG A 274 -4.94 -9.05 4.37
CA ARG A 274 -4.53 -9.85 5.53
C ARG A 274 -3.12 -10.41 5.39
N LYS A 275 -2.72 -10.85 4.19
CA LYS A 275 -1.35 -11.28 3.90
C LYS A 275 -0.36 -10.11 4.04
N ALA A 276 -0.74 -8.91 3.61
CA ALA A 276 0.05 -7.69 3.82
C ALA A 276 0.25 -7.39 5.30
N ILE A 277 -0.81 -7.44 6.12
CA ILE A 277 -0.74 -7.23 7.57
C ILE A 277 0.22 -8.23 8.24
N VAL A 278 0.07 -9.51 7.93
CA VAL A 278 0.94 -10.58 8.46
C VAL A 278 2.39 -10.32 8.07
N SER A 279 2.65 -10.06 6.79
CA SER A 279 3.99 -9.83 6.28
C SER A 279 4.64 -8.60 6.92
N THR A 280 3.91 -7.48 7.00
CA THR A 280 4.39 -6.26 7.66
C THR A 280 4.76 -6.51 9.12
N ALA A 281 3.86 -7.14 9.89
CA ALA A 281 4.11 -7.43 11.30
C ALA A 281 5.32 -8.37 11.48
N ASN A 282 5.43 -9.40 10.63
CA ASN A 282 6.55 -10.33 10.64
C ASN A 282 7.89 -9.65 10.29
N PHE A 283 7.90 -8.76 9.30
CA PHE A 283 9.12 -8.07 8.87
C PHE A 283 9.58 -7.05 9.92
N TRP A 284 8.66 -6.25 10.49
CA TRP A 284 8.98 -5.36 11.61
C TRP A 284 9.54 -6.14 12.80
N TYR A 285 8.88 -7.22 13.18
CA TYR A 285 9.35 -8.09 14.27
C TYR A 285 10.74 -8.68 13.98
N THR A 286 10.95 -9.14 12.75
CA THR A 286 12.24 -9.70 12.30
C THR A 286 13.34 -8.65 12.36
N ALA A 287 13.06 -7.39 11.96
CA ALA A 287 14.03 -6.30 12.04
C ALA A 287 14.45 -6.04 13.49
N TRP A 288 13.49 -6.06 14.42
CA TRP A 288 13.74 -5.87 15.84
C TRP A 288 14.53 -7.03 16.45
N VAL A 289 14.20 -8.27 16.09
CA VAL A 289 14.96 -9.46 16.53
C VAL A 289 16.40 -9.41 16.00
N ASN A 290 16.58 -9.12 14.71
CA ASN A 290 17.91 -9.01 14.07
C ASN A 290 18.73 -7.84 14.63
N ALA A 291 18.07 -6.79 15.12
CA ALA A 291 18.70 -5.67 15.81
C ALA A 291 19.20 -6.03 17.23
N GLY A 292 18.93 -7.24 17.73
CA GLY A 292 19.29 -7.68 19.08
C GLY A 292 18.22 -7.37 20.13
N LYS A 293 16.96 -7.19 19.72
CA LYS A 293 15.82 -6.89 20.59
C LYS A 293 16.05 -5.65 21.48
N PRO A 294 16.47 -4.50 20.90
CA PRO A 294 16.71 -3.29 21.68
C PRO A 294 15.44 -2.87 22.42
N ASP A 295 15.61 -2.36 23.65
CA ASP A 295 14.50 -1.76 24.40
C ASP A 295 13.98 -0.51 23.68
N LEU A 296 12.75 -0.62 23.17
CA LEU A 296 12.02 0.47 22.49
C LEU A 296 11.17 1.30 23.46
N ASP A 297 10.80 0.77 24.63
CA ASP A 297 9.98 1.49 25.62
C ASP A 297 10.76 2.72 26.14
N GLY A 298 12.09 2.62 26.22
CA GLY A 298 12.98 3.71 26.58
C GLY A 298 13.07 4.86 25.55
N LEU A 299 12.45 4.74 24.37
CA LEU A 299 12.43 5.79 23.34
C LEU A 299 11.26 6.77 23.50
N ASP A 300 10.32 6.46 24.40
CA ASP A 300 9.15 7.28 24.70
C ASP A 300 9.16 7.78 26.14
N SER A 301 8.45 8.88 26.39
CA SER A 301 8.19 9.31 27.76
C SER A 301 7.18 8.38 28.44
N LYS A 302 7.31 8.24 29.76
CA LYS A 302 6.37 7.45 30.56
C LYS A 302 4.97 8.03 30.50
N GLU A 303 4.85 9.36 30.43
CA GLU A 303 3.60 10.10 30.34
C GLU A 303 2.84 9.76 29.05
N LEU A 304 3.55 9.70 27.91
CA LEU A 304 2.97 9.29 26.63
C LEU A 304 2.43 7.87 26.73
N THR A 305 3.28 6.93 27.15
CA THR A 305 2.91 5.51 27.29
C THR A 305 1.71 5.32 28.22
N ASN A 306 1.68 6.03 29.35
CA ASN A 306 0.57 5.95 30.30
C ASN A 306 -0.75 6.47 29.72
N ARG A 307 -0.71 7.52 28.88
CA ARG A 307 -1.88 8.06 28.18
C ARG A 307 -2.48 7.02 27.22
N HIS A 308 -1.65 6.31 26.47
CA HIS A 308 -2.09 5.35 25.46
C HIS A 308 -2.47 3.96 26.02
N LYS A 309 -1.96 3.58 27.20
CA LYS A 309 -2.13 2.25 27.80
C LYS A 309 -3.58 1.75 27.87
N LYS A 310 -4.54 2.62 28.23
CA LYS A 310 -5.96 2.25 28.32
C LYS A 310 -6.55 1.99 26.93
N ASN A 311 -6.22 2.84 25.96
CA ASN A 311 -6.72 2.72 24.59
C ASN A 311 -6.15 1.47 23.93
N LEU A 312 -4.84 1.24 24.01
CA LEU A 312 -4.19 0.02 23.51
C LEU A 312 -4.89 -1.24 24.03
N LYS A 313 -5.21 -1.30 25.32
CA LYS A 313 -5.91 -2.47 25.89
C LYS A 313 -7.31 -2.68 25.30
N ASN A 314 -8.06 -1.61 25.07
CA ASN A 314 -9.41 -1.70 24.49
C ASN A 314 -9.35 -2.07 23.02
N ASP A 315 -8.43 -1.45 22.30
CA ASP A 315 -8.25 -1.61 20.87
C ASP A 315 -7.74 -3.00 20.50
N LEU A 316 -6.87 -3.59 21.32
CA LEU A 316 -6.49 -5.00 21.16
C LEU A 316 -7.66 -5.96 21.35
N LYS A 317 -8.63 -5.64 22.21
CA LYS A 317 -9.83 -6.48 22.35
C LYS A 317 -10.71 -6.37 21.11
N LEU A 318 -10.83 -5.17 20.55
CA LEU A 318 -11.59 -4.94 19.33
C LEU A 318 -10.91 -5.61 18.12
N TRP A 319 -9.59 -5.46 18.00
CA TRP A 319 -8.81 -6.11 16.95
C TRP A 319 -8.95 -7.63 17.00
N LYS A 320 -9.01 -8.24 18.19
CA LYS A 320 -9.26 -9.68 18.35
C LYS A 320 -10.64 -10.15 17.86
N THR A 321 -11.61 -9.26 17.70
CA THR A 321 -12.89 -9.57 17.04
C THR A 321 -12.87 -9.30 15.53
N GLY A 322 -11.71 -8.91 14.99
CA GLY A 322 -11.50 -8.60 13.59
C GLY A 322 -11.72 -7.13 13.22
N LYS A 323 -11.98 -6.24 14.19
CA LYS A 323 -12.32 -4.83 13.93
C LYS A 323 -11.18 -3.88 14.32
N LEU A 324 -10.96 -2.88 13.48
CA LEU A 324 -10.02 -1.78 13.77
C LEU A 324 -10.79 -0.54 14.28
N PHE A 325 -10.06 0.41 14.84
CA PHE A 325 -10.59 1.63 15.47
C PHE A 325 -9.93 2.87 14.85
N GLY A 326 -10.60 4.02 14.97
CA GLY A 326 -9.97 5.32 14.72
C GLY A 326 -9.56 5.63 13.28
N LEU A 327 -10.00 4.84 12.30
CA LEU A 327 -9.69 5.05 10.89
C LEU A 327 -10.84 5.76 10.18
N GLU A 328 -10.61 7.03 9.82
CA GLU A 328 -11.38 7.77 8.82
C GLU A 328 -10.42 8.12 7.68
N SER A 329 -10.38 7.27 6.66
CA SER A 329 -9.55 7.51 5.47
C SER A 329 -10.26 8.46 4.51
N GLU A 330 -9.51 9.33 3.84
CA GLU A 330 -10.04 10.10 2.71
C GLU A 330 -10.45 9.14 1.57
N ASN A 331 -11.57 9.42 0.92
CA ASN A 331 -12.04 8.62 -0.23
C ASN A 331 -11.42 9.15 -1.53
N ASP A 332 -10.87 8.23 -2.33
CA ASP A 332 -10.38 8.49 -3.68
C ASP A 332 -11.53 8.66 -4.68
N PHE A 333 -12.72 8.10 -4.38
CA PHE A 333 -13.86 7.98 -5.31
C PHE A 333 -15.19 8.58 -4.89
#